data_AF-A0A804HQ69-F1
#
_entry.id   AF-A0A804HQ69-F1
#
_cell.length_a   1.000
_cell.length_b   1.000
_cell.length_c   1.000
_cell.angle_alpha   90.00
_cell.angle_beta   90.00
_cell.angle_gamma   90.00
#
_symmetry.space_group_name_H-M   'P 1'
#
loop_
_entity.id
_entity.type
_entity.pdbx_description
1 polymer ?
#
loop_
_entity_poly.entity_id
_entity_poly.type
_entity_poly.pdbx_seq_one_letter_code
_entity_poly.pdbx_strand_id
1 'polypeptide(L)'
;MNWISRKIHLYNVTMGLYMLDWWERYLFNILILVLLWFIFHNGSRSAAEFYNGNFNSLLLSSSYLKSKVLSGQMLEVRGNITS
;
A
#
# COMPACT_ATOMS: atom_id res chain seq x y z
N MET A 1 -5.02 20.71 -29.01
CA MET A 1 -5.02 19.21 -29.03
C MET A 1 -6.22 18.73 -29.82
N ASN A 2 -5.99 18.14 -30.99
CA ASN A 2 -7.07 17.76 -31.89
C ASN A 2 -7.81 16.52 -31.34
N TRP A 3 -9.12 16.62 -31.14
CA TRP A 3 -9.94 15.51 -30.62
C TRP A 3 -9.88 14.26 -31.52
N ILE A 4 -9.69 14.46 -32.82
CA ILE A 4 -9.45 13.40 -33.81
C ILE A 4 -8.19 12.57 -33.49
N SER A 5 -7.08 13.19 -33.10
CA SER A 5 -5.84 12.44 -32.78
C SER A 5 -6.01 11.53 -31.57
N ARG A 6 -6.77 11.97 -30.55
CA ARG A 6 -7.10 11.10 -29.41
C ARG A 6 -7.95 9.91 -29.84
N LYS A 7 -8.94 10.13 -30.71
CA LYS A 7 -9.79 9.06 -31.23
C LYS A 7 -8.99 8.05 -32.06
N ILE A 8 -8.06 8.51 -32.90
CA ILE A 8 -7.16 7.65 -33.69
C ILE A 8 -6.25 6.81 -32.78
N HIS A 9 -5.67 7.41 -31.72
CA HIS A 9 -4.78 6.69 -30.82
C HIS A 9 -5.51 5.61 -30.02
N LEU A 10 -6.71 5.91 -29.49
CA LEU A 10 -7.51 4.91 -28.79
C LEU A 10 -7.92 3.77 -29.75
N TYR A 11 -8.27 4.10 -30.99
CA TYR A 11 -8.57 3.09 -32.01
C TYR A 11 -7.35 2.23 -32.33
N ASN A 12 -6.17 2.81 -32.54
CA ASN A 12 -4.96 2.06 -32.83
C ASN A 12 -4.52 1.15 -31.68
N VAL A 13 -4.70 1.59 -30.43
CA VAL A 13 -4.41 0.74 -29.27
C VAL A 13 -5.43 -0.38 -29.12
N THR A 14 -6.73 -0.07 -29.26
CA THR A 14 -7.80 -1.06 -29.06
C THR A 14 -7.86 -2.07 -30.22
N MET A 15 -7.82 -1.58 -31.45
CA MET A 15 -7.80 -2.40 -32.65
C MET A 15 -6.44 -3.07 -32.84
N GLY A 16 -5.33 -2.42 -32.48
CA GLY A 16 -3.99 -3.01 -32.55
C GLY A 16 -3.84 -4.23 -31.64
N LEU A 17 -4.38 -4.18 -30.42
CA LEU A 17 -4.49 -5.35 -29.55
C LEU A 17 -5.38 -6.46 -30.16
N TYR A 18 -6.35 -6.05 -30.97
CA TYR A 18 -7.24 -6.92 -31.74
C TYR A 18 -6.64 -7.35 -33.09
N MET A 19 -5.48 -6.83 -33.49
CA MET A 19 -4.78 -7.26 -34.71
C MET A 19 -3.73 -8.33 -34.42
N LEU A 20 -3.34 -8.51 -33.15
CA LEU A 20 -2.51 -9.64 -32.74
C LEU A 20 -3.20 -10.96 -33.11
N ASP A 21 -2.40 -11.90 -33.60
CA ASP A 21 -2.84 -13.25 -33.95
C ASP A 21 -3.56 -13.88 -32.75
N TRP A 22 -4.51 -14.77 -33.04
CA TRP A 22 -5.36 -15.36 -32.00
C TRP A 22 -4.52 -15.89 -30.83
N TRP A 23 -3.37 -16.54 -31.11
CA TRP A 23 -2.43 -17.04 -30.10
C TRP A 23 -1.73 -15.94 -29.29
N GLU A 24 -1.28 -14.86 -29.93
CA GLU A 24 -0.55 -13.76 -29.28
C GLU A 24 -1.43 -13.02 -28.26
N ARG A 25 -2.75 -12.95 -28.50
CA ARG A 25 -3.71 -12.40 -27.51
C ARG A 25 -3.74 -13.22 -26.22
N TYR A 26 -3.62 -14.54 -26.28
CA TYR A 26 -3.54 -15.37 -25.07
C TYR A 26 -2.21 -15.12 -24.36
N LEU A 27 -1.12 -15.04 -25.11
CA LEU A 27 0.20 -14.77 -24.53
C LEU A 27 0.24 -13.42 -23.82
N PHE A 28 -0.32 -12.36 -24.43
CA PHE A 28 -0.37 -11.03 -23.82
C PHE A 28 -1.28 -10.98 -22.57
N ASN A 29 -2.44 -11.67 -22.59
CA ASN A 29 -3.31 -11.77 -21.42
C ASN A 29 -2.64 -12.51 -20.25
N ILE A 30 -1.97 -13.63 -20.53
CA ILE A 30 -1.21 -14.38 -19.53
C ILE A 30 -0.09 -13.51 -18.97
N LEU A 31 0.61 -12.76 -19.82
CA LEU A 31 1.70 -11.89 -19.41
C LEU A 31 1.20 -10.73 -18.52
N ILE A 32 0.04 -10.14 -18.83
CA ILE A 32 -0.62 -9.15 -17.95
C ILE A 32 -1.04 -9.78 -16.62
N LEU A 33 -1.62 -10.99 -16.62
CA LEU A 33 -2.02 -11.68 -15.39
C LEU A 33 -0.81 -12.00 -14.50
N VAL A 34 0.28 -12.48 -15.08
CA VAL A 34 1.54 -12.76 -14.37
C VAL A 34 2.17 -11.47 -13.86
N LEU A 35 2.15 -10.40 -14.66
CA LEU A 35 2.67 -9.10 -14.24
C LEU A 35 1.84 -8.49 -13.10
N LEU A 36 0.51 -8.57 -13.20
CA LEU A 36 -0.40 -8.13 -12.16
C LEU A 36 -0.19 -8.94 -10.88
N TRP A 37 -0.09 -10.26 -10.98
CA TRP A 37 0.24 -11.14 -9.87
C TRP A 37 1.58 -10.76 -9.24
N PHE A 38 2.60 -10.49 -10.06
CA PHE A 38 3.91 -10.07 -9.60
C PHE A 38 3.83 -8.74 -8.84
N ILE A 39 3.13 -7.74 -9.37
CA ILE A 39 2.93 -6.45 -8.69
C ILE A 39 2.15 -6.63 -7.40
N PHE A 40 1.10 -7.44 -7.38
CA PHE A 40 0.34 -7.72 -6.16
C PHE A 40 1.18 -8.45 -5.12
N HIS A 41 1.94 -9.46 -5.50
CA HIS A 41 2.78 -10.22 -4.59
C HIS A 41 3.89 -9.34 -3.99
N ASN A 42 4.60 -8.56 -4.82
CA ASN A 42 5.66 -7.66 -4.35
C ASN A 42 5.10 -6.46 -3.59
N GLY A 43 4.04 -5.84 -4.12
CA GLY A 43 3.38 -4.69 -3.51
C GLY A 43 2.70 -5.03 -2.20
N SER A 44 2.08 -6.22 -2.09
CA SER A 44 1.50 -6.71 -0.83
C SER A 44 2.58 -6.90 0.22
N ARG A 45 3.74 -7.44 -0.14
CA ARG A 45 4.87 -7.57 0.78
C ARG A 45 5.37 -6.21 1.26
N SER A 46 5.59 -5.26 0.34
CA SER A 46 6.00 -3.89 0.70
C SER A 46 4.96 -3.21 1.59
N ALA A 47 3.67 -3.27 1.23
CA ALA A 47 2.60 -2.69 2.02
C ALA A 47 2.51 -3.33 3.42
N ALA A 48 2.61 -4.66 3.51
CA ALA A 48 2.58 -5.37 4.79
C ALA A 48 3.73 -4.94 5.72
N GLU A 49 4.93 -4.74 5.19
CA GLU A 49 6.08 -4.24 5.95
C GLU A 49 5.84 -2.80 6.46
N PHE A 50 5.27 -1.92 5.63
CA PHE A 50 4.89 -0.56 6.04
C PHE A 50 3.77 -0.54 7.10
N TYR A 51 2.70 -1.32 6.91
CA TYR A 51 1.60 -1.39 7.87
C TYR A 51 2.06 -1.97 9.21
N ASN A 52 2.87 -3.04 9.18
CA ASN A 52 3.35 -3.67 10.40
C ASN A 52 4.33 -2.75 11.16
N GLY A 53 5.21 -2.03 10.45
CA GLY A 53 6.10 -1.05 11.07
C GLY A 53 5.35 0.11 11.72
N ASN A 54 4.32 0.65 11.06
CA ASN A 54 3.56 1.79 11.56
C ASN A 54 2.62 1.41 12.73
N PHE A 55 2.06 0.20 12.71
CA PHE A 55 1.21 -0.28 13.80
C PHE A 55 2.03 -0.55 15.08
N ASN A 56 3.19 -1.20 14.94
CA ASN A 56 4.07 -1.46 16.07
C ASN A 56 4.64 -0.17 16.67
N SER A 57 5.00 0.82 15.84
CA SER A 57 5.49 2.12 16.35
C SER A 57 4.42 2.90 17.11
N LEU A 58 3.16 2.87 16.64
CA LEU A 58 2.02 3.49 17.32
C LEU A 58 1.68 2.78 18.64
N LEU A 59 1.68 1.44 18.66
CA LEU A 59 1.48 0.66 19.88
C LEU A 59 2.58 0.94 20.91
N LEU A 60 3.83 0.97 20.47
CA LEU A 60 4.96 1.28 21.33
C LEU A 60 4.80 2.69 21.94
N SER A 61 4.51 3.70 21.11
CA SER A 61 4.28 5.08 21.55
C SER A 61 3.12 5.20 22.55
N SER A 62 2.01 4.50 22.29
CA SER A 62 0.85 4.45 23.20
C SER A 62 1.22 3.81 24.56
N SER A 63 2.01 2.74 24.52
CA SER A 63 2.50 2.04 25.72
C SER A 63 3.42 2.92 26.57
N TYR A 64 4.36 3.62 25.93
CA TYR A 64 5.27 4.57 26.58
C TYR A 64 4.53 5.73 27.24
N LEU A 65 3.55 6.34 26.56
CA LEU A 65 2.75 7.43 27.11
C LEU A 65 1.95 6.98 28.33
N LYS A 66 1.32 5.80 28.26
CA LYS A 66 0.58 5.22 29.39
C LYS A 66 1.49 5.00 30.61
N SER A 67 2.69 4.44 30.40
CA SER A 67 3.68 4.25 31.47
C SER A 67 4.13 5.57 32.10
N LYS A 68 4.36 6.61 31.27
CA LYS A 68 4.83 7.91 31.73
C LYS A 68 3.76 8.62 32.58
N VAL A 69 2.49 8.57 32.17
CA VAL A 69 1.36 9.10 32.94
C VAL A 69 1.22 8.37 34.28
N LEU A 70 1.27 7.04 34.28
CA LEU A 70 1.22 6.24 35.51
C LEU A 70 2.35 6.59 36.48
N SER A 71 3.58 6.73 35.99
CA SER A 71 4.71 7.11 36.83
C SER A 71 4.56 8.53 37.43
N GLY A 72 4.02 9.48 36.67
CA GLY A 72 3.76 10.84 37.16
C GLY A 72 2.71 10.87 38.28
N GLN A 73 1.61 10.14 38.10
CA GLN A 73 0.55 10.01 39.12
C GLN A 73 1.07 9.30 40.38
N MET A 74 1.91 8.27 40.24
CA MET A 74 2.51 7.61 41.41
C MET A 74 3.47 8.53 42.17
N LEU A 75 4.23 9.38 41.48
CA LEU A 75 5.12 10.36 42.12
C LEU A 75 4.34 11.45 42.86
N GLU A 76 3.22 11.90 42.32
CA GLU A 76 2.32 12.89 42.94
C GLU A 76 1.66 12.32 44.21
N VAL A 77 1.14 11.09 44.15
CA VAL A 77 0.58 10.39 45.32
C VAL A 77 1.65 10.16 46.38
N ARG A 78 2.88 9.80 45.98
CA ARG A 78 3.98 9.60 46.93
C ARG A 78 4.40 10.90 47.61
N GLY A 79 4.40 12.03 46.89
CA GLY A 79 4.71 13.35 47.44
C GLY A 79 3.72 13.78 48.53
N ASN A 80 2.43 13.53 48.31
CA ASN A 80 1.34 13.86 49.24
C ASN A 80 1.32 13.00 50.52
N ILE A 81 1.95 11.82 50.51
CA ILE A 81 2.03 10.94 51.69
C ILE A 81 3.24 11.29 52.56
N THR A 82 4.28 11.91 51.98
CA THR A 82 5.54 12.26 52.68
C THR A 82 5.59 13.69 53.23
N SER A 83 4.60 14.52 52.90
CA SER A 83 4.35 15.86 53.47
C SER A 83 3.39 15.79 54.64
#